data_AF-A0AAW5ZYJ7-F1
#
_entry.id   AF-A0AAW5ZYJ7-F1
#
_cell.length_a   1.000
_cell.length_b   1.000
_cell.length_c   1.000
_cell.angle_alpha   90.00
_cell.angle_beta   90.00
_cell.angle_gamma   90.00
#
_symmetry.space_group_name_H-M   'P 1'
#
loop_
_entity.id
_entity.type
_entity.pdbx_description
1 polymer ?
#
loop_
_entity_poly.entity_id
_entity_poly.type
_entity_poly.pdbx_seq_one_letter_code
_entity_poly.pdbx_strand_id
1 'polypeptide(L)' 'NRFAGHSHGLLGHDHKPPLDILVEARQQLVRYPTIQLVNARAESVSGAIDDFCVVTDDHESLRARRLILSYGVA' A
#
# COMPACT_ATOMS: atom_id res chain seq x y z
N ASN A 1 6.19 -10.58 10.18
CA ASN A 1 7.00 -9.61 9.41
C ASN A 1 6.85 -8.18 9.94
N ARG A 2 5.64 -7.60 10.02
CA ARG A 2 5.43 -6.20 10.46
C ARG A 2 5.97 -5.81 11.86
N PHE A 3 6.25 -6.78 12.73
CA PHE A 3 6.81 -6.57 14.07
C PHE A 3 8.21 -7.21 14.26
N ALA A 4 8.80 -7.76 13.20
CA ALA A 4 10.11 -8.37 13.28
C ALA A 4 11.20 -7.29 13.25
N GLY A 5 12.22 -7.41 14.09
CA GLY A 5 13.38 -6.50 14.07
C GLY A 5 14.18 -6.59 12.77
N HIS A 6 14.15 -7.75 12.10
CA HIS A 6 14.84 -8.01 10.84
C HIS A 6 13.98 -8.88 9.91
N SER A 7 14.09 -8.62 8.61
CA SER A 7 13.57 -9.47 7.55
C SER A 7 14.57 -10.58 7.23
N HIS A 8 14.08 -11.79 6.92
CA HIS A 8 14.92 -12.91 6.50
C HIS A 8 14.35 -13.63 5.29
N GLY A 9 15.22 -14.25 4.50
CA GLY A 9 14.82 -15.08 3.35
C GLY A 9 14.37 -14.28 2.13
N LEU A 10 14.61 -12.97 2.10
CA LEU A 10 14.39 -12.10 0.95
C LEU A 10 15.75 -11.72 0.35
N LEU A 11 16.07 -12.27 -0.83
CA LEU A 11 17.32 -11.97 -1.52
C LEU A 11 17.51 -10.46 -1.72
N GLY A 12 18.67 -9.93 -1.33
CA GLY A 12 18.97 -8.49 -1.38
C GLY A 12 18.47 -7.67 -0.19
N HIS A 13 17.66 -8.25 0.70
CA HIS A 13 17.12 -7.60 1.90
C HIS A 13 17.23 -8.46 3.16
N ASP A 14 18.04 -9.52 3.13
CA ASP A 14 18.27 -10.36 4.30
C ASP A 14 18.91 -9.54 5.42
N HIS A 15 18.42 -9.77 6.64
CA HIS A 15 18.79 -9.04 7.85
C HIS A 15 18.46 -7.53 7.84
N LYS A 16 17.74 -7.03 6.84
CA LYS A 16 17.31 -5.63 6.80
C LYS A 16 16.05 -5.41 7.65
N PRO A 17 15.95 -4.33 8.44
CA PRO A 17 14.71 -3.98 9.11
C PRO A 17 13.55 -3.87 8.10
N PRO A 18 12.39 -4.50 8.34
CA PRO A 18 11.27 -4.48 7.40
C PRO A 18 10.78 -3.07 7.05
N LEU A 19 10.87 -2.12 7.99
CA LEU A 19 10.50 -0.72 7.77
C LEU A 19 11.42 -0.03 6.76
N ASP A 20 12.72 -0.35 6.77
CA ASP A 20 13.67 0.23 5.82
C ASP A 20 13.40 -0.26 4.39
N ILE A 21 13.01 -1.54 4.24
CA ILE A 21 12.57 -2.11 2.96
C ILE A 21 11.36 -1.33 2.42
N LEU A 22 10.38 -1.03 3.28
CA LEU A 22 9.19 -0.27 2.89
C LEU A 22 9.51 1.18 2.51
N VAL A 23 10.39 1.85 3.26
CA VAL A 23 10.82 3.22 2.94
C VAL A 23 11.49 3.27 1.57
N GLU A 24 12.41 2.35 1.29
CA GLU A 24 13.10 2.27 0.00
C GLU A 24 12.16 1.96 -1.15
N ALA A 25 11.25 1.00 -0.97
CA ALA A 25 10.25 0.69 -1.97
C ALA A 25 9.39 1.92 -2.32
N ARG A 26 8.95 2.70 -1.32
CA ARG A 26 8.21 3.95 -1.56
C ARG A 26 9.04 4.98 -2.32
N GLN A 27 10.32 5.14 -1.99
CA GLN A 27 11.23 6.06 -2.71
C GLN A 27 11.43 5.65 -4.17
N GLN A 28 11.48 4.34 -4.46
CA GLN A 28 11.57 3.83 -5.82
C GLN A 28 10.29 4.13 -6.62
N LEU A 29 9.11 4.03 -6.00
CA LEU A 29 7.82 4.31 -6.64
C LEU A 29 7.64 5.79 -7.02
N VAL A 30 8.26 6.73 -6.28
CA VAL A 30 8.20 8.18 -6.59
C VAL A 30 8.71 8.52 -7.99
N ARG A 31 9.54 7.64 -8.61
CA ARG A 31 10.06 7.84 -9.96
C ARG A 31 9.01 7.68 -11.06
N TYR A 32 7.83 7.14 -10.75
CA TYR A 32 6.77 6.88 -11.71
C TYR A 32 5.64 7.91 -11.55
N PRO A 33 5.52 8.89 -12.47
CA PRO A 33 4.59 10.02 -12.31
C PRO A 33 3.10 9.62 -12.37
N THR A 34 2.80 8.43 -12.87
CA THR A 34 1.44 7.88 -12.92
C THR A 34 1.00 7.24 -11.61
N ILE A 35 1.92 7.09 -10.64
CA ILE A 35 1.63 6.51 -9.33
C ILE A 35 1.36 7.63 -8.33
N GLN A 36 0.26 7.51 -7.59
CA GLN A 36 -0.06 8.36 -6.46
C GLN A 36 -0.05 7.51 -5.18
N LEU A 37 0.71 7.94 -4.18
CA LEU A 37 0.76 7.30 -2.87
C LEU A 37 -0.07 8.12 -1.88
N VAL A 38 -1.24 7.62 -1.52
CA VAL A 38 -2.11 8.21 -0.49
C VAL A 38 -1.81 7.53 0.84
N ASN A 39 -1.49 8.32 1.88
CA ASN A 39 -1.22 7.81 3.22
C ASN A 39 -2.45 7.96 4.11
N ALA A 40 -3.46 7.13 3.84
CA ALA A 40 -4.74 7.11 4.54
C ALA A 40 -5.23 5.67 4.69
N ARG A 41 -6.11 5.41 5.66
CA ARG A 41 -6.74 4.10 5.82
C ARG A 41 -7.99 4.06 4.96
N ALA A 42 -8.10 3.06 4.07
CA ALA A 42 -9.36 2.77 3.40
C ALA A 42 -10.36 2.17 4.42
N GLU A 43 -11.43 2.90 4.72
CA GLU A 43 -12.46 2.48 5.69
C GLU A 43 -13.57 1.67 5.04
N SER A 44 -14.00 2.08 3.85
CA SER A 44 -15.06 1.38 3.13
C SER A 44 -14.85 1.43 1.61
N VAL A 45 -15.39 0.42 0.95
CA VAL A 45 -15.43 0.31 -0.52
C VAL A 45 -16.85 0.01 -0.93
N SER A 46 -17.31 0.69 -1.97
CA SER A 46 -18.61 0.45 -2.60
C SER A 46 -18.49 0.55 -4.12
N GLY A 47 -19.57 0.19 -4.83
CA GLY A 47 -19.65 0.27 -6.28
C GLY A 47 -19.58 -1.07 -6.98
N ALA A 48 -19.31 -1.03 -8.28
CA ALA A 48 -19.31 -2.18 -9.16
C ALA A 48 -18.12 -2.13 -10.13
N ILE A 49 -17.97 -3.15 -10.97
CA ILE A 49 -16.93 -3.16 -12.00
C ILE A 49 -17.00 -1.87 -12.83
N ASP A 50 -15.84 -1.27 -13.08
CA ASP A 50 -15.68 0.02 -13.77
C ASP A 50 -16.09 1.28 -12.98
N ASP A 51 -16.75 1.18 -11.81
CA ASP A 51 -17.11 2.33 -10.97
C ASP A 51 -17.05 2.00 -9.47
N PHE A 52 -15.84 1.87 -8.93
CA PHE A 52 -15.60 1.72 -7.49
C PHE A 52 -15.34 3.06 -6.83
N CYS A 53 -15.80 3.19 -5.59
CA CYS A 53 -15.52 4.30 -4.69
C CYS A 53 -14.91 3.77 -3.39
N VAL A 54 -13.71 4.26 -3.04
CA VAL A 54 -13.01 4.00 -1.78
C VAL A 54 -13.16 5.23 -0.90
N VAL A 55 -13.67 5.06 0.32
CA VAL A 55 -13.72 6.12 1.33
C VAL A 55 -12.59 5.90 2.32
N THR A 56 -11.81 6.94 2.56
CA THR A 56 -10.69 6.96 3.50
C THR A 56 -11.10 7.52 4.87
N ASP A 57 -10.25 7.32 5.88
CA ASP A 57 -10.46 7.77 7.27
C ASP A 57 -10.43 9.29 7.46
N ASP A 58 -9.90 10.01 6.47
CA ASP A 58 -9.99 11.47 6.35
C ASP A 58 -11.24 11.94 5.59
N HIS A 59 -12.18 11.03 5.31
CA HIS A 59 -13.41 11.26 4.54
C HIS A 59 -13.21 11.65 3.07
N GLU A 60 -12.02 11.49 2.51
CA GLU A 60 -11.83 11.60 1.06
C GLU A 60 -12.44 10.40 0.32
N SER A 61 -12.81 10.63 -0.95
CA SER A 61 -13.40 9.62 -1.82
C SER A 61 -12.57 9.45 -3.08
N LEU A 62 -11.97 8.28 -3.25
CA LEU A 62 -11.15 7.93 -4.40
C LEU A 62 -11.92 7.02 -5.34
N ARG A 63 -11.99 7.40 -6.63
CA ARG A 63 -12.65 6.63 -7.67
C ARG A 63 -11.66 5.79 -8.47
N ALA A 64 -12.05 4.54 -8.74
CA ALA A 64 -11.24 3.64 -9.55
C ALA A 64 -12.12 2.68 -10.35
N ARG A 65 -11.63 2.25 -11.51
CA ARG A 65 -12.33 1.24 -12.33
C ARG A 65 -12.10 -0.18 -11.82
N ARG A 66 -10.97 -0.42 -11.15
CA ARG A 66 -10.50 -1.73 -10.69
C ARG A 66 -9.86 -1.56 -9.32
N LEU A 67 -9.90 -2.61 -8.51
CA LEU A 67 -9.29 -2.65 -7.18
C LEU A 67 -8.37 -3.86 -7.06
N ILE A 68 -7.26 -3.69 -6.35
CA ILE A 68 -6.37 -4.77 -5.92
C ILE A 68 -6.34 -4.72 -4.39
N LEU A 69 -6.73 -5.81 -3.73
CA LEU A 69 -6.75 -5.90 -2.28
C LEU A 69 -5.44 -6.52 -1.79
N SER A 70 -4.60 -5.70 -1.16
CA SER A 70 -3.28 -6.12 -0.66
C SER A 70 -3.04 -5.67 0.79
N TYR A 71 -4.10 -5.61 1.61
CA TYR A 71 -4.04 -5.13 3.01
C TYR A 71 -3.49 -6.16 4.01
N GLY A 72 -3.20 -7.39 3.57
CA GLY A 72 -2.71 -8.46 4.42
C GLY A 72 -3.79 -9.07 5.32
N VAL A 73 -3.36 -9.70 6.41
CA VAL A 73 -4.26 -10.27 7.43
C VAL A 73 -3.92 -9.68 8.80
N ALA A 74 -4.93 -9.64 9.68
CA ALA A 74 -4.78 -9.21 11.07
C ALA A 74 -3.78 -10.10 11.82
#